data_AF-A0A8J6MW39-F1
#
_entry.id   AF-A0A8J6MW39-F1
#
_cell.length_a   1.000
_cell.length_b   1.000
_cell.length_c   1.000
_cell.angle_alpha   90.00
_cell.angle_beta   90.00
_cell.angle_gamma   90.00
#
_symmetry.space_group_name_H-M   'P 1'
#
loop_
_entity.id
_entity.type
_entity.pdbx_description
1 polymer ?
#
loop_
_entity_poly.entity_id
_entity_poly.type
_entity_poly.pdbx_seq_one_letter_code
_entity_poly.pdbx_strand_id
1 'polypeptide(L)'
;EFWAMTTEGDGNYQLQQFLEEEGAEVEVQPVLAWILFLIWSGRYDTLRRIDLREADSGKHGLQGINPIIRLSKLWLADRILRFMFQMYAKAMGLHNYHLPDMEEIAQVAHEHYNNHLRGGEGHMEVGKLILNVVKRKVNMTISVKPFGCLPSSGVSDGIQSLITEKYPEAIFLPIETTGDGAINVYSRVLMMLYKAKQAAQREFDEALSEKKLTVEQLHLRKDRPRSTRPLQTSRHVVACTAANEVYDMSGF
;
A
#
# COMPACT_ATOMS: atom_id res chain seq x y z
N GLU A 1 4.74 8.83 3.92
CA GLU A 1 4.43 10.10 3.23
C GLU A 1 4.79 9.98 1.76
N PHE A 2 3.86 10.36 0.88
CA PHE A 2 3.98 10.21 -0.58
C PHE A 2 5.34 10.62 -1.12
N TRP A 3 5.81 11.82 -0.77
CA TRP A 3 7.08 12.32 -1.29
C TRP A 3 8.26 11.48 -0.81
N ALA A 4 8.37 11.26 0.51
CA ALA A 4 9.49 10.53 1.12
C ALA A 4 9.61 9.08 0.64
N MET A 5 8.48 8.38 0.41
CA MET A 5 8.52 7.00 -0.08
C MET A 5 8.89 6.89 -1.57
N THR A 6 8.60 7.92 -2.37
CA THR A 6 8.90 7.90 -3.83
C THR A 6 10.31 8.35 -4.18
N THR A 7 11.05 8.93 -3.24
CA THR A 7 12.43 9.32 -3.47
C THR A 7 13.38 8.19 -3.10
N GLU A 8 14.11 7.70 -4.08
CA GLU A 8 15.29 6.86 -3.88
C GLU A 8 16.53 7.76 -3.73
N GLY A 9 17.10 7.81 -2.53
CA GLY A 9 18.30 8.61 -2.24
C GLY A 9 18.59 8.70 -0.75
N ASP A 10 19.58 9.50 -0.38
CA ASP A 10 20.04 9.62 1.01
C ASP A 10 18.95 10.16 1.94
N GLY A 11 18.03 10.98 1.41
CA GLY A 11 16.87 11.49 2.14
C GLY A 11 15.86 10.41 2.57
N ASN A 12 15.96 9.19 2.02
CA ASN A 12 15.19 8.00 2.40
C ASN A 12 16.13 6.83 2.75
N TYR A 13 17.40 7.11 3.06
CA TYR A 13 18.42 6.11 3.40
C TYR A 13 18.55 4.96 2.39
N GLN A 14 18.24 5.21 1.11
CA GLN A 14 18.25 4.18 0.06
C GLN A 14 17.47 2.91 0.48
N LEU A 15 16.38 3.10 1.23
CA LEU A 15 15.71 2.03 1.96
C LEU A 15 15.19 0.91 1.06
N GLN A 16 14.70 1.22 -0.14
CA GLN A 16 14.25 0.21 -1.08
C GLN A 16 15.38 -0.74 -1.47
N GLN A 17 16.51 -0.20 -1.96
CA GLN A 17 17.68 -0.99 -2.33
C GLN A 17 18.17 -1.82 -1.13
N PHE A 18 18.24 -1.22 0.06
CA PHE A 18 18.64 -1.92 1.27
C PHE A 18 17.73 -3.11 1.61
N LEU A 19 16.41 -2.94 1.50
CA LEU A 19 15.45 -4.02 1.74
C LEU A 19 15.57 -5.14 0.69
N GLU A 20 15.77 -4.77 -0.58
CA GLU A 20 15.98 -5.72 -1.68
C GLU A 20 17.29 -6.51 -1.51
N GLU A 21 18.37 -5.86 -1.07
CA GLU A 21 19.64 -6.52 -0.72
C GLU A 21 19.48 -7.50 0.44
N GLU A 22 18.61 -7.18 1.39
CA GLU A 22 18.21 -8.09 2.47
C GLU A 22 17.23 -9.19 2.01
N GLY A 23 16.86 -9.23 0.72
CA GLY A 23 16.02 -10.27 0.13
C GLY A 23 14.52 -10.05 0.28
N ALA A 24 14.07 -8.82 0.55
CA ALA A 24 12.66 -8.48 0.55
C ALA A 24 12.16 -8.14 -0.86
N GLU A 25 10.92 -8.53 -1.17
CA GLU A 25 10.18 -7.98 -2.31
C GLU A 25 9.50 -6.68 -1.85
N VAL A 26 9.87 -5.54 -2.44
CA VAL A 26 9.43 -4.21 -1.98
C VAL A 26 8.38 -3.64 -2.92
N GLU A 27 7.18 -3.38 -2.38
CA GLU A 27 6.15 -2.63 -3.11
C GLU A 27 6.20 -1.14 -2.73
N VAL A 28 6.69 -0.30 -3.64
CA VAL A 28 6.56 1.15 -3.55
C VAL A 28 5.32 1.60 -4.32
N GLN A 29 4.51 2.47 -3.69
CA GLN A 29 3.29 2.94 -4.33
C GLN A 29 3.58 3.85 -5.52
N PRO A 30 2.88 3.67 -6.66
CA PRO A 30 3.06 4.52 -7.81
C PRO A 30 2.53 5.94 -7.53
N VAL A 31 3.11 6.95 -8.17
CA VAL A 31 2.60 8.34 -8.18
C VAL A 31 1.12 8.42 -8.53
N LEU A 32 0.65 7.48 -9.35
CA LEU A 32 -0.76 7.38 -9.70
C LEU A 32 -1.68 7.20 -8.48
N ALA A 33 -1.26 6.48 -7.44
CA ALA A 33 -2.07 6.34 -6.23
C ALA A 33 -2.35 7.71 -5.57
N TRP A 34 -1.38 8.62 -5.58
CA TRP A 34 -1.57 9.99 -5.10
C TRP A 34 -2.56 10.78 -5.98
N ILE A 35 -2.46 10.65 -7.30
CA ILE A 35 -3.40 11.29 -8.22
C ILE A 35 -4.83 10.78 -7.99
N LEU A 36 -5.01 9.48 -7.82
CA LEU A 36 -6.30 8.87 -7.50
C LEU A 36 -6.85 9.40 -6.17
N PHE A 37 -6.00 9.57 -5.16
CA PHE A 37 -6.36 10.18 -3.89
C PHE A 37 -6.82 11.65 -4.04
N LEU A 38 -6.15 12.44 -4.88
CA LEU A 38 -6.57 13.82 -5.17
C LEU A 38 -7.93 13.87 -5.88
N ILE A 39 -8.18 12.96 -6.83
CA ILE A 39 -9.47 12.85 -7.51
C ILE A 39 -10.56 12.44 -6.51
N TRP A 40 -10.28 11.44 -5.69
CA TRP A 40 -11.18 11.01 -4.62
C TRP A 40 -11.50 12.16 -3.66
N SER A 41 -10.48 12.90 -3.21
CA SER A 41 -10.62 14.06 -2.34
C SER A 41 -11.52 15.13 -2.96
N GLY A 42 -11.32 15.41 -4.25
CA GLY A 42 -12.17 16.33 -5.01
C GLY A 42 -13.63 15.87 -5.10
N ARG A 43 -13.88 14.57 -5.27
CA ARG A 43 -15.23 14.00 -5.28
C ARG A 43 -15.88 14.08 -3.91
N TYR A 44 -15.16 13.65 -2.87
CA TYR A 44 -15.61 13.67 -1.48
C TYR A 44 -15.99 15.08 -1.03
N ASP A 45 -15.13 16.07 -1.31
CA ASP A 45 -15.41 17.46 -0.93
C ASP A 45 -16.60 18.04 -1.70
N THR A 46 -16.72 17.70 -2.99
CA THR A 46 -17.84 18.17 -3.80
C THR A 46 -19.17 17.62 -3.27
N LEU A 47 -19.22 16.34 -2.91
CA LEU A 47 -20.41 15.70 -2.34
C LEU A 47 -20.77 16.26 -0.96
N ARG A 48 -19.77 16.50 -0.09
CA ARG A 48 -20.01 17.02 1.27
C ARG A 48 -20.44 18.49 1.31
N ARG A 49 -20.14 19.27 0.28
CA ARG A 49 -20.40 20.72 0.24
C ARG A 49 -21.48 21.13 -0.76
N ILE A 50 -22.12 20.17 -1.43
CA ILE A 50 -23.07 20.44 -2.52
C ILE A 50 -24.22 21.35 -2.06
N ASP A 51 -24.71 21.15 -0.84
CA ASP A 51 -25.83 21.91 -0.27
C ASP A 51 -25.43 23.30 0.26
N LEU A 52 -24.13 23.55 0.43
CA LEU A 52 -23.58 24.79 0.97
C LEU A 52 -22.81 25.60 -0.08
N ARG A 53 -23.06 25.33 -1.36
CA ARG A 53 -22.31 25.90 -2.48
C ARG A 53 -22.25 27.42 -2.49
N GLU A 54 -23.38 28.08 -2.23
CA GLU A 54 -23.48 29.54 -2.27
C GLU A 54 -22.67 30.20 -1.15
N ALA A 55 -22.38 29.46 -0.07
CA ALA A 55 -21.52 29.88 1.03
C ALA A 55 -20.05 29.42 0.88
N ASP A 56 -19.73 28.64 -0.16
CA ASP A 56 -18.38 28.09 -0.42
C ASP A 56 -17.65 28.95 -1.46
N SER A 57 -17.40 30.22 -1.11
CA SER A 57 -16.72 31.23 -1.94
C SER A 57 -15.19 31.19 -1.87
N GLY A 58 -14.64 30.20 -1.15
CA GLY A 58 -13.19 30.04 -1.01
C GLY A 58 -12.48 29.71 -2.33
N LYS A 59 -11.15 29.81 -2.35
CA LYS A 59 -10.31 29.54 -3.53
C LYS A 59 -10.57 28.16 -4.19
N HIS A 60 -10.93 27.17 -3.39
CA HIS A 60 -11.28 25.81 -3.83
C HIS A 60 -12.76 25.48 -3.67
N GLY A 61 -13.57 26.51 -3.43
CA GLY A 61 -14.98 26.38 -3.15
C GLY A 61 -15.81 26.01 -4.36
N LEU A 62 -17.09 25.76 -4.14
CA LEU A 62 -18.04 25.36 -5.16
C LEU A 62 -18.85 26.52 -5.74
N GLN A 63 -18.74 27.74 -5.22
CA GLN A 63 -19.52 28.87 -5.71
C GLN A 63 -19.34 29.08 -7.22
N GLY A 64 -20.44 29.16 -7.97
CA GLY A 64 -20.43 29.28 -9.44
C GLY A 64 -20.02 28.01 -10.21
N ILE A 65 -19.66 26.93 -9.52
CA ILE A 65 -19.33 25.64 -10.13
C ILE A 65 -20.57 24.75 -10.17
N ASN A 66 -20.82 24.08 -11.30
CA ASN A 66 -21.84 23.04 -11.37
C ASN A 66 -21.30 21.73 -10.75
N PRO A 67 -21.84 21.27 -9.60
CA PRO A 67 -21.33 20.09 -8.90
C PRO A 67 -21.47 18.81 -9.72
N ILE A 68 -22.56 18.65 -10.48
CA ILE A 68 -22.80 17.48 -11.32
C ILE A 68 -21.73 17.39 -12.41
N ILE A 69 -21.45 18.50 -13.09
CA ILE A 69 -20.40 18.54 -14.12
C ILE A 69 -19.01 18.26 -13.51
N ARG A 70 -18.72 18.83 -12.33
CA ARG A 70 -17.45 18.58 -11.62
C ARG A 70 -17.29 17.11 -11.24
N LEU A 71 -18.33 16.49 -10.67
CA LEU A 71 -18.33 15.07 -10.31
C LEU A 71 -18.16 14.18 -11.54
N SER A 72 -18.88 14.46 -12.64
CA SER A 72 -18.74 13.71 -13.89
C SER A 72 -17.34 13.81 -14.48
N LYS A 73 -16.71 15.00 -14.44
CA LYS A 73 -15.32 15.20 -14.88
C LYS A 73 -14.33 14.40 -14.04
N LEU A 74 -14.47 14.44 -12.72
CA LEU A 74 -13.59 13.70 -11.79
C LEU A 74 -13.76 12.18 -11.94
N TRP A 75 -15.00 11.71 -12.11
CA TRP A 75 -15.28 10.30 -12.39
C TRP A 75 -14.66 9.84 -13.72
N LEU A 76 -14.80 10.66 -14.78
CA LEU A 76 -14.20 10.36 -16.08
C LEU A 76 -12.66 10.34 -15.98
N ALA A 77 -12.06 11.28 -15.26
CA ALA A 77 -10.63 11.32 -15.03
C ALA A 77 -10.11 10.06 -14.30
N ASP A 78 -10.77 9.63 -13.22
CA ASP A 78 -10.44 8.37 -12.53
C ASP A 78 -10.49 7.18 -13.48
N ARG A 79 -11.57 7.07 -14.27
CA ARG A 79 -11.75 5.95 -15.20
C ARG A 79 -10.69 5.93 -16.30
N ILE A 80 -10.38 7.08 -16.90
CA ILE A 80 -9.35 7.20 -17.95
C ILE A 80 -7.99 6.80 -17.38
N LEU A 81 -7.62 7.31 -16.21
CA LEU A 81 -6.33 7.00 -15.59
C LEU A 81 -6.19 5.51 -15.27
N ARG A 82 -7.22 4.90 -14.69
CA ARG A 82 -7.23 3.45 -14.41
C ARG A 82 -7.13 2.63 -15.69
N PHE A 83 -7.84 3.03 -16.74
CA PHE A 83 -7.78 2.37 -18.04
C PHE A 83 -6.39 2.47 -18.67
N MET A 84 -5.81 3.67 -18.74
CA MET A 84 -4.48 3.89 -19.27
C MET A 84 -3.43 3.09 -18.50
N PHE A 85 -3.47 3.12 -17.17
CA PHE A 85 -2.57 2.33 -16.34
C PHE A 85 -2.72 0.84 -16.63
N GLN A 86 -3.94 0.29 -16.69
CA GLN A 86 -4.13 -1.13 -16.96
C GLN A 86 -3.63 -1.52 -18.35
N MET A 87 -3.75 -0.64 -19.35
CA MET A 87 -3.17 -0.88 -20.67
C MET A 87 -1.65 -1.00 -20.59
N TYR A 88 -0.98 -0.08 -19.91
CA TYR A 88 0.49 -0.14 -19.72
C TYR A 88 0.91 -1.35 -18.89
N ALA A 89 0.22 -1.63 -17.78
CA ALA A 89 0.49 -2.79 -16.94
C ALA A 89 0.40 -4.10 -17.73
N LYS A 90 -0.65 -4.27 -18.55
CA LYS A 90 -0.78 -5.44 -19.44
C LYS A 90 0.32 -5.52 -20.50
N ALA A 91 0.72 -4.39 -21.08
CA ALA A 91 1.80 -4.35 -22.06
C ALA A 91 3.16 -4.72 -21.43
N MET A 92 3.37 -4.37 -20.16
CA MET A 92 4.58 -4.71 -19.41
C MET A 92 4.57 -6.13 -18.82
N GLY A 93 3.43 -6.82 -18.80
CA GLY A 93 3.29 -8.16 -18.23
C GLY A 93 2.72 -8.21 -16.81
N LEU A 94 2.40 -7.05 -16.20
CA LEU A 94 1.74 -6.90 -14.90
C LEU A 94 0.22 -7.15 -15.01
N HIS A 95 -0.17 -8.31 -15.52
CA HIS A 95 -1.56 -8.60 -15.89
C HIS A 95 -2.54 -8.54 -14.71
N ASN A 96 -2.07 -8.90 -13.51
CA ASN A 96 -2.88 -9.01 -12.30
C ASN A 96 -2.65 -7.86 -11.32
N TYR A 97 -1.89 -6.83 -11.70
CA TYR A 97 -1.72 -5.66 -10.83
C TYR A 97 -3.00 -4.83 -10.84
N HIS A 98 -3.47 -4.45 -9.65
CA HIS A 98 -4.68 -3.65 -9.46
C HIS A 98 -4.35 -2.37 -8.70
N LEU A 99 -4.78 -1.23 -9.23
CA LEU A 99 -4.63 0.04 -8.54
C LEU A 99 -5.50 0.09 -7.27
N PRO A 100 -5.06 0.79 -6.21
CA PRO A 100 -5.83 0.93 -4.99
C PRO A 100 -7.21 1.54 -5.23
N ASP A 101 -8.19 1.05 -4.47
CA ASP A 101 -9.51 1.66 -4.37
C ASP A 101 -9.50 2.69 -3.24
N MET A 102 -9.59 3.96 -3.62
CA MET A 102 -9.56 5.07 -2.65
C MET A 102 -10.81 5.11 -1.78
N GLU A 103 -11.95 4.62 -2.28
CA GLU A 103 -13.18 4.58 -1.52
C GLU A 103 -13.09 3.52 -0.42
N GLU A 104 -12.57 2.34 -0.74
CA GLU A 104 -12.33 1.29 0.24
C GLU A 104 -11.33 1.73 1.32
N ILE A 105 -10.22 2.35 0.92
CA ILE A 105 -9.22 2.89 1.86
C ILE A 105 -9.88 3.89 2.81
N ALA A 106 -10.68 4.82 2.26
CA ALA A 106 -11.36 5.84 3.06
C ALA A 106 -12.44 5.27 3.98
N GLN A 107 -13.15 4.22 3.56
CA GLN A 107 -14.17 3.56 4.38
C GLN A 107 -13.53 2.83 5.57
N VAL A 108 -12.49 2.03 5.31
CA VAL A 108 -11.79 1.28 6.36
C VAL A 108 -11.08 2.20 7.35
N ALA A 109 -10.54 3.33 6.88
CA ALA A 109 -9.92 4.32 7.76
C ALA A 109 -10.93 5.13 8.59
N HIS A 110 -12.17 5.31 8.12
CA HIS A 110 -13.11 6.28 8.69
C HIS A 110 -13.43 6.06 10.17
N GLU A 111 -13.44 4.80 10.63
CA GLU A 111 -13.69 4.44 12.03
C GLU A 111 -12.58 4.90 12.97
N HIS A 112 -11.37 5.11 12.45
CA HIS A 112 -10.16 5.34 13.23
C HIS A 112 -9.52 6.70 12.94
N TYR A 113 -9.74 7.25 11.74
CA TYR A 113 -9.16 8.51 11.27
C TYR A 113 -10.17 9.27 10.40
N ASN A 114 -10.49 10.51 10.77
CA ASN A 114 -11.49 11.27 10.05
C ASN A 114 -10.99 11.65 8.63
N ASN A 115 -11.79 11.37 7.61
CA ASN A 115 -11.45 11.61 6.20
C ASN A 115 -11.26 13.10 5.81
N HIS A 116 -11.67 14.03 6.68
CA HIS A 116 -11.38 15.46 6.56
C HIS A 116 -9.96 15.83 7.00
N LEU A 117 -9.32 15.00 7.82
CA LEU A 117 -7.92 15.15 8.21
C LEU A 117 -7.05 14.61 7.07
N ARG A 118 -6.44 15.52 6.30
CA ARG A 118 -5.67 15.19 5.09
C ARG A 118 -4.25 15.75 5.09
N GLY A 119 -3.70 16.06 6.27
CA GLY A 119 -2.29 16.40 6.40
C GLY A 119 -1.41 15.18 6.15
N GLY A 120 -0.28 15.35 5.45
CA GLY A 120 0.55 14.22 5.01
C GLY A 120 -0.21 13.30 4.06
N GLU A 121 -0.20 12.00 4.32
CA GLU A 121 -1.05 11.02 3.61
C GLU A 121 -2.49 10.92 4.16
N GLY A 122 -2.78 11.59 5.29
CA GLY A 122 -4.08 11.57 5.94
C GLY A 122 -4.55 10.15 6.28
N HIS A 123 -5.86 9.93 6.15
CA HIS A 123 -6.51 8.64 6.40
C HIS A 123 -5.99 7.49 5.53
N MET A 124 -5.26 7.77 4.43
CA MET A 124 -4.70 6.72 3.59
C MET A 124 -3.70 5.84 4.33
N GLU A 125 -2.87 6.42 5.20
CA GLU A 125 -1.83 5.68 5.91
C GLU A 125 -2.45 4.61 6.82
N VAL A 126 -3.51 4.98 7.55
CA VAL A 126 -4.28 4.10 8.43
C VAL A 126 -5.04 3.05 7.62
N GLY A 127 -5.79 3.47 6.59
CA GLY A 127 -6.57 2.56 5.75
C GLY A 127 -5.70 1.54 5.01
N LYS A 128 -4.52 1.94 4.53
CA LYS A 128 -3.56 1.05 3.87
C LYS A 128 -3.01 0.02 4.84
N LEU A 129 -2.63 0.39 6.06
CA LEU A 129 -2.15 -0.61 7.03
C LEU A 129 -3.22 -1.67 7.30
N ILE A 130 -4.46 -1.24 7.57
CA ILE A 130 -5.56 -2.17 7.84
C ILE A 130 -5.79 -3.09 6.64
N LEU A 131 -5.86 -2.54 5.43
CA LEU A 131 -6.06 -3.34 4.21
C LEU A 131 -4.88 -4.25 3.90
N ASN A 132 -3.65 -3.84 4.21
CA ASN A 132 -2.46 -4.66 4.03
C ASN A 132 -2.52 -5.92 4.89
N VAL A 133 -3.08 -5.80 6.10
CA VAL A 133 -3.23 -6.92 7.02
C VAL A 133 -4.46 -7.77 6.67
N VAL A 134 -5.64 -7.15 6.59
CA VAL A 134 -6.92 -7.84 6.34
C VAL A 134 -6.91 -8.59 5.00
N LYS A 135 -6.29 -8.02 3.97
CA LYS A 135 -6.17 -8.66 2.66
C LYS A 135 -4.86 -9.43 2.48
N ARG A 136 -4.03 -9.54 3.52
CA ARG A 136 -2.73 -10.23 3.52
C ARG A 136 -1.87 -9.80 2.33
N LYS A 137 -1.73 -8.50 2.09
CA LYS A 137 -0.99 -7.99 0.93
C LYS A 137 0.52 -8.04 1.14
N VAL A 138 0.97 -7.81 2.37
CA VAL A 138 2.38 -7.70 2.74
C VAL A 138 2.59 -8.26 4.14
N ASN A 139 3.77 -8.81 4.41
CA ASN A 139 4.15 -9.25 5.75
C ASN A 139 4.58 -8.07 6.66
N MET A 140 4.94 -6.93 6.07
CA MET A 140 5.39 -5.73 6.81
C MET A 140 5.09 -4.45 6.03
N THR A 141 4.69 -3.40 6.75
CA THR A 141 4.46 -2.06 6.21
C THR A 141 5.43 -1.08 6.87
N ILE A 142 6.24 -0.40 6.07
CA ILE A 142 7.11 0.69 6.53
C ILE A 142 6.47 2.01 6.13
N SER A 143 6.30 2.91 7.10
CA SER A 143 5.90 4.29 6.83
C SER A 143 7.13 5.19 6.95
N VAL A 144 7.58 5.71 5.81
CA VAL A 144 8.67 6.69 5.73
C VAL A 144 8.08 8.09 5.72
N LYS A 145 8.57 8.96 6.59
CA LYS A 145 8.10 10.36 6.69
C LYS A 145 9.25 11.31 7.08
N PRO A 146 9.19 12.58 6.67
CA PRO A 146 10.14 13.58 7.13
C PRO A 146 9.95 13.89 8.62
N PHE A 147 11.04 14.25 9.28
CA PHE A 147 11.01 14.70 10.67
C PHE A 147 10.02 15.84 10.90
N GLY A 148 9.24 15.75 11.97
CA GLY A 148 8.29 16.80 12.37
C GLY A 148 7.00 16.85 11.56
N CYS A 149 6.68 15.83 10.75
CA CYS A 149 5.39 15.72 10.06
C CYS A 149 4.27 15.42 11.06
N LEU A 150 3.78 16.45 11.78
CA LEU A 150 2.78 16.33 12.86
C LEU A 150 1.54 15.49 12.49
N PRO A 151 0.94 15.62 11.28
CA PRO A 151 -0.20 14.79 10.90
C PRO A 151 0.12 13.29 10.81
N SER A 152 1.36 12.93 10.46
CA SER A 152 1.80 11.54 10.36
C SER A 152 2.45 11.07 11.65
N SER A 153 3.60 11.63 12.04
CA SER A 153 4.35 11.26 13.27
C SER A 153 3.58 11.46 14.57
N GLY A 154 2.71 12.48 14.65
CA GLY A 154 1.94 12.73 15.87
C GLY A 154 0.61 11.99 15.88
N VAL A 155 -0.19 12.19 14.84
CA VAL A 155 -1.58 11.71 14.82
C VAL A 155 -1.69 10.29 14.26
N SER A 156 -1.09 10.04 13.09
CA SER A 156 -1.19 8.74 12.44
C SER A 156 -0.54 7.64 13.28
N ASP A 157 0.70 7.80 13.75
CA ASP A 157 1.39 6.79 14.58
C ASP A 157 0.66 6.46 15.88
N GLY A 158 0.06 7.47 16.52
CA GLY A 158 -0.77 7.27 17.70
C GLY A 158 -1.95 6.35 17.40
N ILE A 159 -2.60 6.55 16.24
CA ILE A 159 -3.69 5.70 15.76
C ILE A 159 -3.18 4.32 15.34
N GLN A 160 -2.00 4.23 14.72
CA GLN A 160 -1.43 2.94 14.31
C GLN A 160 -1.15 2.03 15.51
N SER A 161 -0.85 2.58 16.69
CA SER A 161 -0.72 1.80 17.93
C SER A 161 -2.01 1.03 18.25
N LEU A 162 -3.17 1.70 18.12
CA LEU A 162 -4.49 1.07 18.26
C LEU A 162 -4.74 0.02 17.15
N ILE A 163 -4.34 0.32 15.91
CA ILE A 163 -4.49 -0.64 14.80
C ILE A 163 -3.66 -1.89 15.04
N THR A 164 -2.41 -1.76 15.49
CA THR A 164 -1.55 -2.92 15.80
C THR A 164 -2.01 -3.72 17.01
N GLU A 165 -2.77 -3.11 17.93
CA GLU A 165 -3.43 -3.84 19.02
C GLU A 165 -4.64 -4.65 18.49
N LYS A 166 -5.42 -4.07 17.57
CA LYS A 166 -6.56 -4.72 16.92
C LYS A 166 -6.14 -5.81 15.93
N TYR A 167 -4.97 -5.65 15.31
CA TYR A 167 -4.36 -6.57 14.35
C TYR A 167 -2.93 -6.92 14.79
N PRO A 168 -2.75 -7.84 15.77
CA PRO A 168 -1.44 -8.18 16.32
C PRO A 168 -0.44 -8.76 15.31
N GLU A 169 -0.92 -9.26 14.18
CA GLU A 169 -0.11 -9.73 13.05
C GLU A 169 0.48 -8.59 12.22
N ALA A 170 -0.01 -7.35 12.39
CA ALA A 170 0.45 -6.19 11.65
C ALA A 170 1.86 -5.78 12.06
N ILE A 171 2.84 -5.99 11.17
CA ILE A 171 4.19 -5.45 11.36
C ILE A 171 4.25 -4.06 10.74
N PHE A 172 4.03 -3.04 11.57
CA PHE A 172 4.12 -1.63 11.18
C PHE A 172 5.40 -0.98 11.73
N LEU A 173 6.14 -0.28 10.88
CA LEU A 173 7.35 0.44 11.26
C LEU A 173 7.31 1.90 10.76
N PRO A 174 7.12 2.89 11.64
CA PRO A 174 7.29 4.29 11.28
C PRO A 174 8.77 4.70 11.36
N ILE A 175 9.28 5.36 10.31
CA ILE A 175 10.65 5.87 10.20
C ILE A 175 10.63 7.35 9.86
N GLU A 176 11.37 8.13 10.65
CA GLU A 176 11.52 9.56 10.42
C GLU A 176 12.84 9.86 9.73
N THR A 177 12.77 10.25 8.46
CA THR A 177 13.92 10.74 7.72
C THR A 177 14.36 12.08 8.27
N THR A 178 15.67 12.29 8.32
CA THR A 178 16.36 13.45 8.92
C THR A 178 16.20 13.63 10.44
N GLY A 179 15.31 12.87 11.09
CA GLY A 179 15.16 12.79 12.55
C GLY A 179 15.96 11.67 13.19
N ASP A 180 15.99 10.50 12.56
CA ASP A 180 16.77 9.34 13.00
C ASP A 180 18.17 9.31 12.37
N GLY A 181 19.17 8.85 13.13
CA GLY A 181 20.48 8.51 12.57
C GLY A 181 20.37 7.28 11.65
N ALA A 182 21.07 7.27 10.51
CA ALA A 182 20.97 6.19 9.50
C ALA A 182 21.19 4.79 10.11
N ILE A 183 22.17 4.66 11.01
CA ILE A 183 22.46 3.39 11.71
C ILE A 183 21.26 2.93 12.55
N ASN A 184 20.56 3.86 13.22
CA ASN A 184 19.37 3.55 14.01
C ASN A 184 18.22 3.09 13.11
N VAL A 185 18.03 3.77 11.97
CA VAL A 185 17.05 3.40 10.93
C VAL A 185 17.29 1.96 10.48
N TYR A 186 18.48 1.63 9.97
CA TYR A 186 18.78 0.29 9.48
C TYR A 186 18.61 -0.78 10.56
N SER A 187 19.03 -0.51 11.80
CA SER A 187 18.88 -1.46 12.91
C SER A 187 17.42 -1.77 13.22
N ARG A 188 16.54 -0.74 13.23
CA ARG A 188 15.09 -0.90 13.44
C ARG A 188 14.43 -1.64 12.27
N VAL A 189 14.83 -1.31 11.04
CA VAL A 189 14.35 -1.97 9.82
C VAL A 189 14.71 -3.45 9.85
N LEU A 190 15.97 -3.80 10.11
CA LEU A 190 16.43 -5.20 10.17
C LEU A 190 15.67 -6.01 11.22
N MET A 191 15.44 -5.43 12.40
CA MET A 191 14.69 -6.10 13.46
C MET A 191 13.25 -6.44 13.02
N MET A 192 12.56 -5.50 12.38
CA MET A 192 11.18 -5.74 11.91
C MET A 192 11.15 -6.63 10.66
N LEU A 193 12.13 -6.48 9.76
CA LEU A 193 12.28 -7.34 8.59
C LEU A 193 12.54 -8.79 9.00
N TYR A 194 13.31 -9.03 10.07
CA TYR A 194 13.50 -10.37 10.62
C TYR A 194 12.18 -11.02 11.08
N LYS A 195 11.29 -10.24 11.71
CA LYS A 195 9.94 -10.72 12.07
C LYS A 195 9.11 -11.01 10.81
N ALA A 196 9.19 -10.15 9.80
CA ALA A 196 8.48 -10.32 8.52
C ALA A 196 8.96 -11.58 7.78
N LYS A 197 10.28 -11.84 7.76
CA LYS A 197 10.88 -13.07 7.21
C LYS A 197 10.35 -14.32 7.92
N GLN A 198 10.25 -14.29 9.25
CA GLN A 198 9.65 -15.41 9.99
C GLN A 198 8.17 -15.61 9.64
N ALA A 199 7.39 -14.54 9.51
CA ALA A 199 5.99 -14.63 9.12
C ALA A 199 5.84 -15.24 7.71
N ALA A 200 6.63 -14.77 6.76
CA ALA A 200 6.66 -15.30 5.40
C ALA A 200 7.08 -16.77 5.34
N GLN A 201 8.09 -17.17 6.14
CA GLN A 201 8.51 -18.57 6.23
C GLN A 201 7.39 -19.47 6.77
N ARG A 202 6.67 -19.03 7.80
CA ARG A 202 5.52 -19.77 8.35
C ARG A 202 4.42 -19.94 7.30
N GLU A 203 4.07 -18.87 6.59
CA GLU A 203 3.08 -18.92 5.50
C GLU A 203 3.47 -19.94 4.41
N PHE A 204 4.76 -20.02 4.09
CA PHE A 204 5.30 -20.98 3.13
C PHE A 204 5.27 -22.42 3.64
N ASP A 205 5.67 -22.66 4.89
CA ASP A 205 5.66 -23.98 5.51
C ASP A 205 4.21 -24.51 5.65
N GLU A 206 3.26 -23.64 5.99
CA GLU A 206 1.83 -23.95 6.02
C GLU A 206 1.31 -24.34 4.62
N ALA A 207 1.69 -23.59 3.58
CA ALA A 207 1.30 -23.90 2.21
C ALA A 207 1.84 -25.27 1.74
N LEU A 208 3.09 -25.58 2.08
CA LEU A 208 3.71 -26.88 1.81
C LEU A 208 2.96 -28.02 2.49
N SER A 209 2.64 -27.84 3.78
CA SER A 209 1.90 -28.82 4.58
C SER A 209 0.51 -29.08 4.01
N GLU A 210 -0.24 -28.03 3.67
CA GLU A 210 -1.59 -28.14 3.10
C GLU A 210 -1.58 -28.86 1.75
N LYS A 211 -0.61 -28.56 0.90
CA LYS A 211 -0.45 -29.20 -0.42
C LYS A 211 0.27 -30.55 -0.37
N LYS A 212 0.76 -30.98 0.81
CA LYS A 212 1.57 -32.19 1.00
C LYS A 212 2.78 -32.25 0.07
N LEU A 213 3.45 -31.12 -0.10
CA LEU A 213 4.64 -30.98 -0.94
C LEU A 213 5.88 -30.81 -0.08
N THR A 214 7.04 -31.24 -0.60
CA THR A 214 8.34 -30.92 0.00
C THR A 214 9.10 -29.89 -0.85
N VAL A 215 10.07 -29.21 -0.25
CA VAL A 215 10.91 -28.22 -0.93
C VAL A 215 11.70 -28.87 -2.08
N GLU A 216 12.17 -30.10 -1.90
CA GLU A 216 12.88 -30.85 -2.95
C GLU A 216 11.97 -31.14 -4.14
N GLN A 217 10.71 -31.51 -3.90
CA GLN A 217 9.73 -31.72 -4.96
C GLN A 217 9.43 -30.43 -5.72
N LEU A 218 9.43 -29.28 -5.03
CA LEU A 218 9.30 -27.98 -5.68
C LEU A 218 10.49 -27.67 -6.59
N HIS A 219 11.73 -27.94 -6.16
CA HIS A 219 12.93 -27.70 -6.97
C HIS A 219 13.04 -28.66 -8.18
N LEU A 220 12.55 -29.90 -8.04
CA LEU A 220 12.60 -30.90 -9.11
C LEU A 220 11.57 -30.66 -10.23
N ARG A 221 10.49 -29.91 -9.95
CA ARG A 221 9.51 -29.50 -10.97
C ARG A 221 10.09 -28.43 -11.89
N LYS A 222 10.72 -28.87 -12.99
CA LYS A 222 11.31 -28.02 -14.05
C LYS A 222 10.29 -27.41 -15.02
N ASP A 223 9.07 -27.96 -15.11
CA ASP A 223 8.02 -27.41 -15.97
C ASP A 223 7.27 -26.28 -15.29
N ARG A 224 7.90 -25.10 -15.24
CA ARG A 224 7.26 -23.88 -14.74
C ARG A 224 7.26 -22.77 -15.81
N PRO A 225 6.33 -22.79 -16.79
CA PRO A 225 6.19 -21.68 -17.72
C PRO A 225 5.78 -20.35 -17.04
N ARG A 226 5.21 -20.40 -15.82
CA ARG A 226 4.85 -19.21 -15.02
C ARG A 226 5.94 -18.72 -14.07
N SER A 227 6.65 -19.63 -13.38
CA SER A 227 7.70 -19.26 -12.40
C SER A 227 8.97 -18.70 -13.05
N THR A 228 9.14 -18.87 -14.36
CA THR A 228 10.23 -18.25 -15.13
C THR A 228 9.88 -16.84 -15.63
N ARG A 229 8.66 -16.34 -15.37
CA ARG A 229 8.23 -14.99 -15.75
C ARG A 229 8.19 -14.11 -14.50
N PRO A 230 9.17 -13.21 -14.29
CA PRO A 230 9.28 -12.42 -13.05
C PRO A 230 8.06 -11.55 -12.73
N LEU A 231 7.27 -11.17 -13.74
CA LEU A 231 6.11 -10.29 -13.60
C LEU A 231 4.77 -11.02 -13.50
N GLN A 232 4.80 -12.36 -13.60
CA GLN A 232 3.59 -13.16 -13.49
C GLN A 232 3.30 -13.49 -12.03
N THR A 233 2.14 -13.06 -11.55
CA THR A 233 1.72 -13.36 -10.17
C THR A 233 0.85 -14.61 -10.10
N SER A 234 0.97 -15.32 -8.99
CA SER A 234 0.14 -16.47 -8.59
C SER A 234 -1.17 -16.01 -7.96
N ARG A 235 -2.10 -16.94 -7.73
CA ARG A 235 -3.31 -16.66 -6.97
C ARG A 235 -2.97 -16.16 -5.56
N HIS A 236 -3.52 -15.02 -5.18
CA HIS A 236 -3.32 -14.40 -3.87
C HIS A 236 -4.12 -15.12 -2.77
N VAL A 237 -3.43 -15.66 -1.77
CA VAL A 237 -4.00 -16.36 -0.61
C VAL A 237 -3.41 -15.83 0.71
N VAL A 238 -2.11 -15.59 0.72
CA VAL A 238 -1.33 -15.05 1.84
C VAL A 238 -0.40 -13.94 1.34
N ALA A 239 0.35 -13.30 2.24
CA ALA A 239 1.25 -12.21 1.85
C ALA A 239 2.51 -12.71 1.14
N CYS A 240 3.06 -13.86 1.55
CA CYS A 240 4.25 -14.43 0.96
C CYS A 240 4.03 -14.88 -0.49
N THR A 241 4.77 -14.27 -1.42
CA THR A 241 4.76 -14.62 -2.86
C THR A 241 5.08 -16.10 -3.10
N ALA A 242 6.10 -16.65 -2.41
CA ALA A 242 6.48 -18.05 -2.56
C ALA A 242 5.38 -19.01 -2.07
N ALA A 243 4.69 -18.68 -0.97
CA ALA A 243 3.57 -19.47 -0.48
C ALA A 243 2.40 -19.45 -1.47
N ASN A 244 2.11 -18.28 -2.06
CA ASN A 244 1.10 -18.15 -3.11
C ASN A 244 1.44 -18.98 -4.37
N GLU A 245 2.71 -19.13 -4.75
CA GLU A 245 3.10 -20.07 -5.81
C GLU A 245 2.70 -21.51 -5.46
N VAL A 246 2.95 -21.95 -4.22
CA VAL A 246 2.58 -23.30 -3.74
C VAL A 246 1.06 -23.48 -3.75
N TYR A 247 0.31 -22.48 -3.31
CA TYR A 247 -1.17 -22.52 -3.34
C TYR A 247 -1.74 -22.58 -4.76
N ASP A 248 -1.16 -21.85 -5.72
CA ASP A 248 -1.57 -21.84 -7.13
C ASP A 248 -1.24 -23.13 -7.86
N MET A 249 -0.34 -23.97 -7.32
CA MET A 249 -0.10 -25.29 -7.88
C MET A 249 -1.40 -26.11 -7.81
N SER A 250 -1.89 -26.48 -9.00
CA SER A 250 -2.88 -27.52 -9.15
C SER A 250 -2.32 -28.81 -8.52
N GLY A 251 -3.01 -29.27 -7.48
CA GLY A 251 -2.75 -30.58 -6.89
C GLY A 251 -3.30 -31.69 -7.79
N PHE A 252 -2.79 -32.90 -7.57
CA PHE A 252 -3.41 -34.16 -7.99
C PHE A 252 -4.90 -34.23 -7.65
#